data_AF-A0A7C5HQ76-F1
#
_entry.id   AF-A0A7C5HQ76-F1
#
_cell.length_a   1.000
_cell.length_b   1.000
_cell.length_c   1.000
_cell.angle_alpha   90.00
_cell.angle_beta   90.00
_cell.angle_gamma   90.00
#
_symmetry.space_group_name_H-M   'P 1'
#
loop_
_entity.id
_entity.type
_entity.pdbx_description
1 polymer ?
#
loop_
_entity_poly.entity_id
_entity_poly.type
_entity_poly.pdbx_seq_one_letter_code
_entity_poly.pdbx_strand_id
1 'polypeptide(L)'
;MKEYNGCSIAPGVIAGNVTLVKGDIFTVSKGHIKDSEIEEHILSFNRAVSLSINEIDLLLNYLETRAKEEREILQSHQEILKDQILLEDVAS
;
A
#
# COMPACT_ATOMS: atom_id res chain seq x y z
N MET A 1 6.41 -4.12 38.23
CA MET A 1 6.39 -3.02 37.25
C MET A 1 7.06 -3.56 36.00
N LYS A 2 6.43 -3.45 34.82
CA LYS A 2 7.07 -3.90 33.56
C LYS A 2 8.03 -2.82 33.11
N GLU A 3 9.29 -3.19 32.93
CA GLU A 3 10.29 -2.32 32.30
C GLU A 3 10.21 -2.49 30.79
N TYR A 4 10.15 -1.38 30.06
CA TYR A 4 10.17 -1.36 28.61
C TYR A 4 11.54 -0.81 28.18
N ASN A 5 12.39 -1.70 27.70
CA ASN A 5 13.69 -1.36 27.15
C ASN A 5 13.56 -1.19 25.63
N GLY A 6 14.05 -0.08 25.09
CA GLY A 6 14.01 0.23 23.66
C GLY A 6 15.25 0.99 23.21
N CYS A 7 15.37 1.17 21.89
CA CYS A 7 16.39 2.03 21.30
C CYS A 7 15.81 3.44 21.11
N SER A 8 16.47 4.46 21.65
CA SER A 8 16.02 5.85 21.50
C SER A 8 16.30 6.35 20.08
N ILE A 9 15.24 6.68 19.33
CA ILE A 9 15.35 7.21 17.96
C ILE A 9 15.44 8.74 17.96
N ALA A 10 14.71 9.41 18.86
CA ALA A 10 14.73 10.86 19.03
C ALA A 10 14.55 11.23 20.51
N PRO A 11 15.27 12.25 21.02
CA PRO A 11 15.14 12.69 22.41
C PRO A 11 13.82 13.43 22.63
N GLY A 12 13.16 13.20 23.77
CA GLY A 12 11.95 13.92 24.17
C GLY A 12 11.14 13.20 25.25
N VAL A 13 10.20 13.91 25.87
CA VAL A 13 9.21 13.35 26.79
C VAL A 13 7.82 13.72 26.27
N ILE A 14 6.95 12.72 26.08
CA ILE A 14 5.58 12.89 25.61
C ILE A 14 4.61 12.27 26.62
N ALA A 15 3.49 12.95 26.86
CA ALA A 15 2.33 12.41 27.57
C ALA A 15 1.11 12.52 26.65
N GLY A 16 0.46 11.39 26.35
CA GLY A 16 -0.66 11.36 25.42
C GLY A 16 -1.26 9.96 25.29
N ASN A 17 -2.31 9.87 24.47
CA ASN A 17 -2.95 8.59 24.16
C ASN A 17 -2.08 7.77 23.22
N VAL A 18 -2.17 6.44 23.36
CA VAL A 18 -1.45 5.49 22.51
C VAL A 18 -2.40 4.94 21.45
N THR A 19 -2.03 5.07 20.18
CA THR A 19 -2.70 4.40 19.06
C THR A 19 -1.89 3.17 18.67
N LEU A 20 -2.47 1.98 18.83
CA LEU A 20 -1.85 0.74 18.39
C LEU A 20 -2.22 0.47 16.93
N VAL A 21 -1.26 0.62 16.02
CA VAL A 21 -1.41 0.22 14.62
C VAL A 21 -1.04 -1.25 14.51
N LYS A 22 -1.98 -2.09 14.06
CA LYS A 22 -1.72 -3.51 13.73
C LYS A 22 -1.74 -3.63 12.21
N GLY A 23 -0.73 -4.30 11.66
CA GLY A 23 -0.76 -4.71 10.26
C GLY A 23 -1.66 -5.93 10.09
N ASP A 24 -2.40 -5.95 8.99
CA ASP A 24 -3.13 -7.15 8.58
C ASP A 24 -2.16 -8.16 7.96
N ILE A 25 -2.43 -9.45 8.20
CA ILE A 25 -1.70 -10.54 7.56
C ILE A 25 -2.54 -10.99 6.37
N PHE A 26 -2.07 -10.70 5.16
CA PHE A 26 -2.71 -11.15 3.93
C PHE A 26 -2.20 -12.55 3.56
N THR A 27 -3.13 -13.44 3.21
CA THR A 27 -2.82 -14.77 2.71
C THR A 27 -3.35 -14.92 1.29
N VAL A 28 -2.48 -15.31 0.36
CA VAL A 28 -2.89 -15.63 -1.02
C VAL A 28 -3.30 -17.10 -1.07
N SER A 29 -4.56 -17.36 -1.41
CA SER A 29 -5.05 -18.73 -1.60
C SER A 29 -4.46 -19.33 -2.88
N LYS A 30 -3.77 -20.47 -2.74
CA LYS A 30 -3.31 -21.27 -3.87
C LYS A 30 -4.40 -22.26 -4.28
N GLY A 31 -5.44 -21.76 -4.94
CA GLY A 31 -6.53 -22.56 -5.49
C GLY A 31 -6.49 -22.55 -7.02
N HIS A 32 -6.99 -23.62 -7.65
CA HIS A 32 -7.35 -23.53 -9.06
C HIS A 32 -8.66 -22.73 -9.16
N ILE A 33 -8.67 -21.71 -10.00
CA ILE A 33 -9.90 -21.00 -10.39
C ILE A 33 -10.56 -21.76 -11.54
N LYS A 34 -11.88 -21.70 -11.64
CA LYS A 34 -12.60 -22.24 -12.80
C LYS A 34 -12.52 -21.25 -13.96
N ASP A 35 -12.60 -21.75 -15.19
CA ASP A 35 -12.63 -20.90 -16.38
C ASP A 35 -13.75 -19.84 -16.33
N SER A 36 -14.89 -20.18 -15.73
CA SER A 36 -16.02 -19.26 -15.53
C SER A 36 -15.73 -18.11 -14.55
N GLU A 37 -14.70 -18.24 -13.72
CA GLU A 37 -14.33 -17.27 -12.67
C GLU A 37 -13.21 -16.32 -13.15
N ILE A 38 -12.56 -16.61 -14.28
CA ILE A 38 -11.41 -15.83 -14.80
C ILE A 38 -11.76 -14.35 -14.97
N GLU A 39 -12.88 -14.06 -15.63
CA GLU A 39 -13.29 -12.68 -15.89
C GLU A 39 -13.58 -11.90 -14.60
N GLU A 40 -14.18 -12.55 -13.60
CA GLU A 40 -14.41 -11.96 -12.28
C GLU A 40 -13.09 -11.62 -11.58
N HIS A 41 -12.11 -12.53 -11.63
CA HIS A 41 -10.80 -12.32 -11.03
C HIS A 41 -10.02 -11.19 -11.72
N ILE A 42 -10.07 -11.10 -13.05
CA ILE A 42 -9.47 -9.99 -13.81
C ILE A 42 -10.11 -8.66 -13.43
N LEU A 43 -11.45 -8.60 -13.36
CA LEU A 43 -12.16 -7.38 -12.93
C LEU A 43 -11.81 -6.99 -11.49
N SER A 44 -11.73 -7.97 -10.59
CA SER A 44 -11.32 -7.75 -9.20
C SER A 44 -9.90 -7.19 -9.10
N PHE A 45 -8.96 -7.73 -9.88
CA PHE A 45 -7.58 -7.22 -9.96
C PHE A 45 -7.54 -5.79 -10.46
N ASN A 46 -8.18 -5.49 -11.60
CA ASN A 46 -8.20 -4.15 -12.18
C ASN A 46 -8.81 -3.11 -11.23
N ARG A 47 -9.87 -3.52 -10.49
CA ARG A 47 -10.49 -2.68 -9.47
C ARG A 47 -9.52 -2.41 -8.31
N ALA A 48 -8.83 -3.43 -7.82
CA ALA A 48 -7.86 -3.27 -6.74
C ALA A 48 -6.70 -2.35 -7.14
N VAL A 49 -6.14 -2.52 -8.34
CA VAL A 49 -5.10 -1.62 -8.89
C VAL A 49 -5.60 -0.18 -8.96
N SER A 50 -6.81 0.01 -9.49
CA SER A 50 -7.41 1.35 -9.60
C SER A 50 -7.61 2.01 -8.22
N LEU A 51 -8.00 1.24 -7.21
CA LEU A 51 -8.13 1.74 -5.83
C LEU A 51 -6.77 2.17 -5.27
N SER A 52 -5.74 1.32 -5.41
CA SER A 52 -4.38 1.64 -4.95
C SER A 52 -3.80 2.89 -5.62
N ILE A 53 -4.04 3.07 -6.92
CA ILE A 53 -3.62 4.29 -7.65
C ILE A 53 -4.29 5.53 -7.07
N ASN A 54 -5.60 5.46 -6.80
CA ASN A 54 -6.36 6.57 -6.20
C ASN A 54 -5.87 6.90 -4.78
N GLU A 55 -5.53 5.89 -3.97
CA GLU A 55 -4.96 6.11 -2.64
C GLU A 55 -3.61 6.83 -2.71
N ILE A 56 -2.75 6.48 -3.67
CA ILE A 56 -1.50 7.20 -3.92
C ILE A 56 -1.77 8.63 -4.37
N ASP A 57 -2.77 8.87 -5.23
CA ASP A 57 -3.16 10.23 -5.64
C ASP A 57 -3.61 11.09 -4.45
N LEU A 58 -4.37 10.51 -3.50
CA LEU A 58 -4.75 11.20 -2.27
C LEU A 58 -3.53 11.56 -1.42
N LEU A 59 -2.56 10.65 -1.29
CA LEU A 59 -1.31 10.93 -0.57
C LEU A 59 -0.48 12.01 -1.26
N LEU A 60 -0.38 11.97 -2.58
CA LEU A 60 0.30 13.00 -3.38
C LEU A 60 -0.39 14.37 -3.26
N ASN A 61 -1.71 14.41 -3.14
CA ASN A 61 -2.44 15.65 -2.90
C ASN A 61 -2.23 16.19 -1.47
N TYR A 62 -2.07 15.29 -0.49
CA TYR A 62 -1.81 15.66 0.90
C TYR A 62 -0.39 16.20 1.12
N LEU A 63 0.60 15.66 0.40
CA LEU A 63 1.99 16.11 0.51
C LEU A 63 2.16 17.51 -0.10
N GLU A 64 2.52 18.48 0.74
CA GLU A 64 2.89 19.83 0.30
C GLU A 64 4.09 19.81 -0.67
N THR A 65 4.26 20.87 -1.47
CA THR A 65 5.37 21.04 -2.43
C THR A 65 6.76 20.96 -1.81
N ARG A 66 6.89 21.06 -0.48
CA ARG A 66 8.16 20.96 0.24
C ARG A 66 8.64 19.51 0.44
N ALA A 67 7.76 18.52 0.32
CA ALA A 67 8.07 17.09 0.44
C ALA A 67 8.39 16.48 -0.94
N LYS A 68 9.37 17.06 -1.64
CA LYS A 68 9.67 16.71 -3.05
C LYS A 68 10.12 15.25 -3.19
N GLU A 69 10.98 14.79 -2.29
CA GLU A 69 11.53 13.44 -2.31
C GLU A 69 10.44 12.38 -2.07
N GLU A 70 9.58 12.60 -1.06
CA GLU A 70 8.47 11.71 -0.74
C GLU A 70 7.46 11.64 -1.90
N ARG A 71 7.22 12.77 -2.57
CA ARG A 71 6.36 12.82 -3.75
C ARG A 71 6.96 12.04 -4.92
N GLU A 72 8.25 12.17 -5.18
CA GLU A 72 8.95 11.42 -6.24
C GLU A 72 8.88 9.91 -5.98
N ILE A 73 9.07 9.48 -4.73
CA ILE A 73 8.93 8.07 -4.33
C ILE A 73 7.52 7.58 -4.64
N LEU A 74 6.48 8.29 -4.21
CA LEU A 74 5.08 7.89 -4.43
C LEU A 74 4.70 7.91 -5.93
N GLN A 75 5.25 8.84 -6.70
CA GLN A 75 5.06 8.87 -8.15
C GLN A 75 5.63 7.61 -8.82
N SER A 76 6.84 7.20 -8.45
CA SER A 76 7.41 5.95 -8.97
C SER A 76 6.58 4.72 -8.61
N HIS A 77 6.01 4.66 -7.39
CA HIS A 77 5.10 3.57 -7.01
C HIS A 77 3.84 3.56 -7.88
N GLN A 78 3.31 4.74 -8.21
CA GLN A 78 2.17 4.86 -9.10
C GLN A 78 2.50 4.42 -10.53
N GLU A 79 3.69 4.74 -11.03
CA GLU A 79 4.16 4.32 -12.34
C GLU A 79 4.25 2.78 -12.44
N ILE A 80 4.78 2.12 -11.41
CA ILE A 80 4.81 0.65 -11.34
C ILE A 80 3.40 0.05 -11.43
N LEU A 81 2.43 0.61 -10.72
CA LEU A 81 1.04 0.13 -10.76
C LEU A 81 0.33 0.41 -12.10
N LYS A 82 0.83 1.36 -12.89
CA LYS A 82 0.31 1.71 -14.22
C LYS A 82 1.07 1.02 -15.35
N ASP A 83 2.11 0.25 -15.05
CA ASP A 83 2.93 -0.44 -16.04
C ASP A 83 2.08 -1.49 -16.78
N GLN A 84 1.89 -1.26 -18.08
CA GLN A 84 1.09 -2.14 -18.96
C GLN A 84 1.66 -3.55 -19.02
N ILE A 85 2.99 -3.71 -19.00
CA ILE A 85 3.63 -5.03 -19.08
C ILE A 85 3.29 -5.86 -17.85
N LEU A 86 3.32 -5.24 -16.67
CA LEU A 86 2.96 -5.91 -15.41
C LEU A 86 1.46 -6.23 -15.34
N LEU A 87 0.61 -5.33 -15.86
CA LEU A 87 -0.83 -5.57 -15.89
C LEU A 87 -1.19 -6.71 -16.85
N GLU A 88 -0.55 -6.77 -18.01
CA GLU A 88 -0.73 -7.85 -18.97
C GLU A 88 -0.22 -9.19 -18.41
N ASP A 89 0.96 -9.24 -17.78
CA ASP A 89 1.53 -10.47 -17.20
C ASP A 89 0.64 -11.10 -16.12
N VAL A 90 -0.08 -10.28 -15.35
CA VAL A 90 -0.98 -10.77 -14.28
C VAL A 90 -2.36 -11.14 -14.81
N ALA A 91 -2.83 -10.47 -15.87
CA ALA A 91 -4.19 -10.63 -16.40
C ALA A 91 -4.29 -11.53 -17.65
N SER A 92 -3.19 -12.17 -18.06
CA SER A 92 -3.13 -13.08 -19.22
C SER A 92 -3.21 -14.57 -18.89
#